data_AF-A0A920KBK1-F1
#
_entry.id   AF-A0A920KBK1-F1
#
_cell.length_a   1.000
_cell.length_b   1.000
_cell.length_c   1.000
_cell.angle_alpha   90.00
_cell.angle_beta   90.00
_cell.angle_gamma   90.00
#
_symmetry.space_group_name_H-M   'P 1'
#
loop_
_entity.id
_entity.type
_entity.pdbx_description
1 polymer ?
#
loop_
_entity_poly.entity_id
_entity_poly.type
_entity_poly.pdbx_seq_one_letter_code
_entity_poly.pdbx_strand_id
1 'polypeptide(L)' 'MVEVIPIQNAAHGANLCGIDLNKTITPSLMKSLTDALYEHRVIIIKDQKLTKANI' A
#
# COMPACT_ATOMS: atom_id res chain seq x y z
N MET A 1 -7.34 9.28 -1.59
CA MET A 1 -7.41 8.75 -0.21
C MET A 1 -7.08 7.28 -0.31
N VAL A 2 -6.18 6.76 0.52
CA VAL A 2 -5.84 5.32 0.52
C VAL A 2 -6.92 4.59 1.28
N GLU A 3 -7.51 3.58 0.67
CA GLU A 3 -8.46 2.69 1.34
C GLU A 3 -7.70 1.47 1.87
N VAL A 4 -7.93 1.12 3.14
CA VAL A 4 -7.28 -0.02 3.82
C VAL A 4 -8.35 -1.05 4.14
N ILE A 5 -8.19 -2.26 3.60
CA ILE A 5 -9.14 -3.37 3.75
C ILE A 5 -8.42 -4.55 4.41
N PRO A 6 -8.59 -4.79 5.73
CA PRO A 6 -8.00 -5.93 6.41
C PRO A 6 -8.37 -7.26 5.74
N ILE A 7 -7.43 -8.21 5.71
CA ILE A 7 -7.70 -9.55 5.20
C ILE A 7 -8.55 -10.30 6.22
N GLN A 8 -9.76 -10.70 5.82
CA GLN A 8 -10.65 -11.47 6.69
C GLN A 8 -10.05 -12.84 7.01
N ASN A 9 -10.23 -13.28 8.26
CA ASN A 9 -9.74 -14.57 8.78
C ASN A 9 -8.21 -14.76 8.73
N ALA A 10 -7.43 -13.67 8.68
CA ALA A 10 -5.97 -13.70 8.79
C ALA A 10 -5.52 -12.98 10.07
N ALA A 11 -4.40 -13.44 10.66
CA ALA A 11 -3.81 -12.77 11.81
C ALA A 11 -3.22 -11.40 11.46
N HIS A 12 -2.78 -11.23 10.20
CA HIS A 12 -2.10 -10.06 9.67
C HIS A 12 -2.47 -9.85 8.19
N GLY A 13 -2.33 -8.62 7.71
CA GLY A 13 -2.49 -8.27 6.31
C GLY A 13 -3.64 -7.31 6.03
N ALA A 14 -3.40 -6.37 5.11
CA ALA A 14 -4.43 -5.53 4.52
C ALA A 14 -4.21 -5.33 3.01
N ASN A 15 -5.30 -5.27 2.24
CA ASN A 15 -5.27 -4.75 0.88
C ASN A 15 -5.35 -3.23 0.92
N LEU A 16 -4.49 -2.55 0.18
CA LEU A 16 -4.52 -1.10 0.03
C LEU A 16 -4.97 -0.75 -1.40
N CYS A 17 -6.04 0.04 -1.50
CA CYS A 17 -6.66 0.41 -2.78
C CYS A 17 -6.51 1.92 -3.09
N GLY A 18 -6.62 2.27 -4.37
CA GLY A 18 -6.53 3.66 -4.85
C GLY A 18 -5.10 4.21 -4.95
N ILE A 19 -4.09 3.34 -5.01
CA ILE A 19 -2.67 3.71 -5.12
C ILE A 19 -2.14 3.30 -6.50
N ASP A 20 -1.39 4.20 -7.12
CA ASP A 20 -0.58 3.93 -8.31
C ASP A 20 0.89 4.18 -7.96
N LEU A 21 1.66 3.11 -7.83
CA LEU A 21 3.08 3.15 -7.44
C LEU A 21 4.01 3.63 -8.58
N ASN A 22 3.50 3.84 -9.80
CA ASN A 22 4.27 4.54 -10.84
C ASN A 22 4.28 6.06 -10.64
N LYS A 23 3.38 6.58 -9.80
CA LYS A 23 3.36 8.01 -9.46
C LYS A 23 4.27 8.30 -8.29
N THR A 24 4.69 9.55 -8.19
CA THR A 24 5.47 10.05 -7.05
C THR A 24 4.77 9.74 -5.74
N ILE A 25 5.47 9.08 -4.82
CA ILE A 25 4.99 8.83 -3.47
C ILE A 25 5.18 10.11 -2.65
N THR A 26 4.08 10.78 -2.34
CA THR A 26 4.11 11.97 -1.48
C THR A 26 4.42 11.60 -0.02
N PRO A 27 4.90 12.53 0.82
CA PRO A 27 5.11 12.27 2.24
C PRO A 27 3.83 11.79 2.97
N SER A 28 2.67 12.34 2.60
CA SER A 28 1.38 11.93 3.16
C SER A 28 0.99 10.49 2.77
N LEU A 29 1.26 10.10 1.52
CA LEU A 29 1.06 8.74 1.06
C LEU A 29 2.03 7.79 1.77
N MET A 30 3.31 8.14 1.86
CA MET A 30 4.32 7.36 2.57
C MET A 30 3.92 7.11 4.03
N LYS A 31 3.44 8.15 4.73
CA LYS A 31 2.94 8.00 6.10
C LYS A 31 1.77 7.00 6.16
N SER A 32 0.81 7.12 5.25
CA SER A 32 -0.36 6.22 5.21
C SER A 32 0.05 4.76 4.96
N LEU A 33 1.02 4.52 4.05
CA LEU A 33 1.58 3.18 3.78
C LEU A 33 2.29 2.62 5.02
N THR A 34 3.05 3.47 5.72
CA THR A 34 3.81 3.10 6.92
C THR A 34 2.88 2.76 8.09
N ASP A 35 1.85 3.58 8.32
CA ASP A 35 0.86 3.34 9.38
C ASP A 35 0.13 2.01 9.13
N ALA A 36 -0.33 1.76 7.89
CA ALA A 36 -0.97 0.49 7.53
C ALA A 36 -0.03 -0.71 7.68
N LEU A 37 1.26 -0.54 7.37
CA LEU A 37 2.27 -1.58 7.58
C LEU A 37 2.48 -1.89 9.07
N TYR A 38 2.52 -0.88 9.93
CA TYR A 38 2.68 -1.11 11.37
C TYR A 38 1.45 -1.74 12.01
N GLU A 39 0.25 -1.34 11.57
CA GLU A 39 -1.01 -1.88 12.07
C GLU A 39 -1.26 -3.32 11.61
N HIS A 40 -1.07 -3.59 10.31
CA HIS A 40 -1.45 -4.86 9.71
C HIS A 40 -0.28 -5.81 9.46
N ARG A 41 0.97 -5.39 9.71
CA ARG A 41 2.25 -6.13 9.52
C ARG A 41 2.60 -6.50 8.08
N VAL A 42 1.61 -6.63 7.20
CA VAL A 42 1.75 -6.93 5.78
C VAL A 42 0.76 -6.06 5.01
N ILE A 43 1.21 -5.47 3.90
CA ILE A 43 0.35 -4.72 2.98
C ILE A 43 0.40 -5.35 1.59
N ILE A 44 -0.75 -5.39 0.92
CA ILE A 44 -0.90 -5.93 -0.42
C ILE A 44 -1.46 -4.82 -1.30
N ILE A 45 -0.75 -4.48 -2.37
CA ILE A 45 -1.18 -3.49 -3.36
C ILE A 45 -1.25 -4.22 -4.70
N LYS A 46 -2.47 -4.38 -5.23
CA LYS A 46 -2.72 -5.16 -6.45
C LYS A 46 -2.68 -4.28 -7.70
N ASP A 47 -2.67 -4.93 -8.86
CA ASP A 47 -2.77 -4.30 -10.18
C ASP A 47 -1.67 -3.26 -10.50
N GLN A 48 -0.51 -3.42 -9.86
CA GLN A 48 0.66 -2.57 -10.08
C GLN A 48 1.46 -3.06 -11.29
N LYS A 49 1.38 -2.33 -12.40
CA LYS A 49 2.24 -2.52 -13.58
C LYS A 49 3.46 -1.61 -13.46
N LEU A 50 4.40 -1.98 -12.62
CA LEU A 50 5.57 -1.15 -12.32
C LEU A 50 6.50 -1.06 -13.53
N THR A 51 6.86 0.15 -13.91
CA THR A 51 8.00 0.37 -14.81
C THR A 51 9.30 0.39 -14.01
N LYS A 52 10.39 -0.12 -14.58
CA LYS A 52 11.71 -0.03 -13.96
C LYS A 52 12.06 1.45 -13.80
N ALA A 53 12.52 1.84 -12.60
CA ALA A 53 13.07 3.16 -12.40
C ALA A 53 14.34 3.30 -13.27
N ASN A 54 14.37 4.33 -14.13
CA ASN A 54 15.59 4.74 -14.80
C ASN A 54 16.38 5.59 -13.80
N ILE A 55 17.24 4.93 -13.04
CA ILE A 55 18.20 5.55 -12.12
C ILE A 55 19.52 5.73 -12.86
#